data_AF-A0AA43Q636-F1
#
_entry.id   AF-A0AA43Q636-F1
#
_cell.length_a   1.000
_cell.length_b   1.000
_cell.length_c   1.000
_cell.angle_alpha   90.00
_cell.angle_beta   90.00
_cell.angle_gamma   90.00
#
_symmetry.space_group_name_H-M   'P 1'
#
loop_
_entity.id
_entity.type
_entity.pdbx_description
1 polymer ?
#
loop_
_entity_poly.entity_id
_entity_poly.type
_entity_poly.pdbx_seq_one_letter_code
_entity_poly.pdbx_strand_id
1 'polypeptide(L)'
;MAAITFDTLKYANKLKAAGAESRIAEAEALAEVFKLNLKEVATREGLKQMEGRLNERLDARLLQLEQRMMIKLGGLMVVAIGAVATLVKII
;
A
#
# COMPACT_ATOMS: atom_id res chain seq x y z
N MET A 1 27.29 -0.49 1.00
CA MET A 1 26.55 -1.63 1.55
C MET A 1 27.56 -2.49 2.31
N ALA A 2 27.65 -2.34 3.63
CA ALA A 2 28.65 -3.05 4.43
C ALA A 2 28.20 -4.50 4.64
N ALA A 3 28.97 -5.46 4.12
CA ALA A 3 28.71 -6.87 4.32
C ALA A 3 28.99 -7.22 5.79
N ILE A 4 27.95 -7.49 6.55
CA ILE A 4 28.07 -8.01 7.92
C ILE A 4 28.60 -9.44 7.80
N THR A 5 29.87 -9.65 8.13
CA THR A 5 30.50 -10.98 8.14
C THR A 5 30.04 -11.75 9.37
N PHE A 6 28.89 -12.41 9.26
CA PHE A 6 28.41 -13.33 10.30
C PHE A 6 29.26 -14.59 10.29
N ASP A 7 30.17 -14.71 11.26
CA ASP A 7 30.96 -15.92 11.50
C ASP A 7 30.09 -16.97 12.20
N THR A 8 29.34 -17.70 11.37
CA THR A 8 28.43 -18.78 11.78
C THR A 8 29.17 -19.91 12.49
N LEU A 9 30.46 -20.13 12.19
CA LEU A 9 31.27 -21.19 12.76
C LEU A 9 31.63 -20.90 14.22
N LYS A 10 32.02 -19.65 14.53
CA LYS A 10 32.31 -19.22 15.90
C LYS A 10 31.07 -19.23 16.79
N TYR A 11 29.90 -18.94 16.21
CA TYR A 11 28.62 -18.99 16.91
C TYR A 11 28.17 -20.43 17.21
N ALA A 12 28.31 -21.33 16.21
CA ALA A 12 28.03 -22.75 16.38
C ALA A 12 28.92 -23.39 17.46
N ASN A 13 30.21 -23.06 17.48
CA ASN A 13 31.13 -23.56 18.51
C ASN A 13 30.78 -23.05 19.91
N LYS A 14 30.34 -21.80 20.05
CA LYS A 14 29.85 -21.26 21.33
C LYS A 14 28.58 -21.96 21.82
N LEU A 15 27.63 -22.24 20.93
CA LEU A 15 26.40 -22.96 21.26
C LEU A 15 26.69 -24.41 21.66
N LYS A 16 27.60 -25.08 20.95
CA LYS A 16 28.02 -26.45 21.26
C LYS A 16 28.75 -26.53 22.61
N ALA A 17 29.64 -25.58 22.89
CA ALA A 17 30.31 -25.46 24.19
C ALA A 17 29.34 -25.15 25.35
N ALA A 18 28.19 -24.55 25.07
CA ALA A 18 27.14 -24.26 26.05
C ALA A 18 26.11 -25.41 26.22
N GLY A 19 26.36 -26.59 25.65
CA GLY A 19 25.48 -27.76 25.76
C GLY A 19 24.14 -27.58 25.05
N ALA A 20 24.11 -26.78 23.97
CA ALA A 20 22.87 -26.38 23.31
C ALA A 20 22.27 -27.42 22.35
N GLU A 21 22.75 -28.66 22.29
CA GLU A 21 22.25 -29.66 21.32
C GLU A 21 20.72 -29.84 21.37
N SER A 22 20.11 -29.80 22.57
CA SER A 22 18.64 -29.78 22.75
C SER A 22 17.99 -28.43 22.40
N ARG A 23 18.69 -27.32 22.69
CA ARG A 23 18.21 -25.94 22.45
C ARG A 23 18.26 -25.54 20.98
N ILE A 24 19.12 -26.17 20.19
CA ILE A 24 19.23 -25.97 18.75
C ILE A 24 17.99 -26.56 18.06
N ALA A 25 17.54 -27.75 18.45
CA ALA A 25 16.32 -28.36 17.93
C ALA A 25 15.05 -27.53 18.28
N GLU A 26 14.97 -26.99 19.50
CA GLU A 26 13.89 -26.07 19.89
C GLU A 26 13.96 -24.74 19.13
N ALA A 27 15.16 -24.19 18.90
CA ALA A 27 15.35 -22.97 18.13
C ALA A 27 15.00 -23.16 16.64
N GLU A 28 15.25 -24.34 16.10
CA GLU A 28 14.92 -24.69 14.71
C GLU A 28 13.40 -24.84 14.53
N ALA A 29 12.72 -25.51 15.47
CA ALA A 29 11.26 -25.59 15.52
C ALA A 29 10.61 -24.20 15.69
N LEU A 30 11.16 -23.35 16.55
CA LEU A 30 10.70 -21.96 16.71
C LEU A 30 10.95 -21.14 15.45
N ALA A 31 12.10 -21.31 14.78
CA ALA A 31 12.40 -20.60 13.53
C ALA A 31 11.45 -21.00 12.41
N GLU A 32 11.03 -22.26 12.34
CA GLU A 32 10.05 -22.75 11.38
C GLU A 32 8.65 -22.15 11.63
N VAL A 33 8.19 -22.14 12.89
CA VAL A 33 6.93 -21.49 13.29
C VAL A 33 6.98 -19.98 13.07
N PHE A 34 8.11 -19.33 13.34
CA PHE A 34 8.29 -17.90 13.04
C PHE A 34 8.30 -17.63 11.54
N LYS A 35 8.93 -18.47 10.71
CA LYS A 35 8.90 -18.32 9.24
C LYS A 35 7.49 -18.47 8.68
N LEU A 36 6.71 -19.42 9.21
CA LEU A 36 5.31 -19.60 8.83
C LEU A 36 4.46 -18.37 9.22
N ASN A 37 4.60 -17.90 10.46
CA ASN A 37 3.85 -16.72 10.93
C ASN A 37 4.26 -15.42 10.24
N LEU A 38 5.56 -15.20 9.98
CA LEU A 38 6.05 -13.99 9.29
C LEU A 38 5.60 -13.92 7.83
N LYS A 39 5.23 -15.06 7.22
CA LYS A 39 4.68 -15.11 5.86
C LYS A 39 3.30 -14.45 5.75
N GLU A 40 2.56 -14.38 6.85
CA GLU A 40 1.24 -13.74 6.92
C GLU A 40 1.29 -12.29 7.44
N VAL A 41 2.46 -11.80 7.86
CA VAL A 41 2.60 -10.43 8.36
C VAL A 41 2.72 -9.47 7.18
N ALA A 42 1.73 -8.61 7.02
CA ALA A 42 1.81 -7.50 6.07
C ALA A 42 3.02 -6.61 6.42
N THR A 43 3.97 -6.51 5.48
CA THR A 43 5.13 -5.63 5.66
C THR A 43 4.68 -4.18 5.66
N ARG A 44 5.31 -3.34 6.50
CA ARG A 44 5.02 -1.89 6.54
C ARG A 44 5.13 -1.23 5.16
N GLU A 45 6.04 -1.72 4.33
CA GLU A 45 6.26 -1.25 2.96
C GLU A 45 5.14 -1.70 2.02
N GLY A 46 4.66 -2.94 2.17
CA GLY A 46 3.49 -3.43 1.43
C GLY A 46 2.21 -2.64 1.76
N LEU A 47 2.02 -2.28 3.03
CA LEU A 47 0.91 -1.43 3.45
C LEU A 47 1.00 -0.02 2.86
N LYS A 48 2.16 0.63 2.92
CA LYS A 48 2.40 1.95 2.30
C LYS A 48 2.17 1.92 0.80
N GLN A 49 2.62 0.87 0.11
CA GLN A 49 2.41 0.74 -1.32
C GLN A 49 0.94 0.55 -1.66
N MET A 50 0.19 -0.21 -0.85
CA MET A 50 -1.25 -0.38 -1.03
C MET A 50 -2.01 0.93 -0.79
N GLU A 51 -1.65 1.69 0.25
CA GLU A 51 -2.20 3.02 0.54
C GLU A 51 -1.93 4.01 -0.60
N GLY A 52 -0.70 4.07 -1.11
CA GLY A 52 -0.34 4.90 -2.26
C GLY A 52 -1.17 4.56 -3.50
N ARG A 53 -1.31 3.27 -3.83
CA ARG A 53 -2.16 2.82 -4.94
C ARG A 53 -3.64 3.15 -4.75
N LEU A 54 -4.13 3.13 -3.51
CA LEU A 54 -5.50 3.52 -3.20
C LEU A 54 -5.69 5.02 -3.43
N ASN A 55 -4.80 5.86 -2.91
CA ASN A 55 -4.87 7.31 -3.08
C ASN A 55 -4.81 7.70 -4.56
N GLU A 56 -3.86 7.14 -5.32
CA GLU A 56 -3.78 7.40 -6.77
C GLU A 56 -5.07 7.05 -7.51
N ARG A 57 -5.70 5.92 -7.16
CA ARG A 57 -6.98 5.51 -7.77
C ARG A 57 -8.14 6.41 -7.37
N LEU A 58 -8.15 6.90 -6.13
CA LEU A 58 -9.17 7.82 -5.64
C LEU A 58 -9.02 9.19 -6.31
N ASP A 59 -7.81 9.73 -6.34
CA ASP A 59 -7.51 11.01 -6.99
C ASP A 59 -7.90 11.00 -8.48
N ALA A 60 -7.55 9.94 -9.20
CA ALA A 60 -7.93 9.79 -10.60
C ALA A 60 -9.45 9.76 -10.79
N ARG A 61 -10.19 9.08 -9.89
CA ARG A 61 -11.66 9.03 -9.94
C ARG A 61 -12.28 10.37 -9.59
N LEU A 62 -11.75 11.08 -8.60
CA LEU A 62 -12.22 12.40 -8.20
C LEU A 62 -12.05 13.40 -9.34
N LEU A 63 -10.87 13.46 -9.97
CA LEU A 63 -10.63 14.31 -11.14
C LEU A 63 -11.59 13.99 -12.29
N GLN A 64 -11.86 12.71 -12.55
CA GLN A 64 -12.81 12.31 -13.58
C GLN A 64 -14.25 12.73 -13.26
N LEU A 65 -14.65 12.65 -11.99
CA LEU A 65 -15.97 13.09 -11.53
C LEU A 65 -16.09 14.61 -11.62
N GLU A 66 -15.08 15.35 -11.18
CA GLU A 66 -15.02 16.81 -11.30
C GLU A 66 -15.17 17.26 -12.75
N GLN A 67 -14.41 16.67 -13.69
CA GLN A 67 -14.54 16.99 -15.11
C GLN A 67 -15.95 16.71 -15.66
N ARG A 68 -16.51 15.54 -15.35
CA ARG A 68 -17.87 15.20 -15.79
C ARG A 68 -18.91 16.15 -15.22
N MET A 69 -18.75 16.57 -13.97
CA MET A 69 -19.65 17.53 -13.33
C MET A 69 -19.49 18.92 -13.92
N MET A 70 -18.26 19.37 -14.16
CA MET A 70 -17.99 20.65 -14.83
C MET A 70 -18.63 20.70 -16.23
N ILE A 71 -18.50 19.64 -17.02
CA ILE A 71 -19.12 19.56 -18.35
C ILE A 71 -20.65 19.56 -18.27
N LYS A 72 -21.23 18.74 -17.39
CA LYS A 72 -22.69 18.64 -17.25
C LYS A 72 -23.31 19.93 -16.73
N LEU A 73 -22.73 20.52 -15.69
CA LEU A 73 -23.20 21.77 -15.10
C LEU A 73 -22.97 22.94 -16.06
N GLY A 74 -21.81 23.03 -16.70
CA GLY A 74 -21.52 24.04 -17.71
C GLY A 74 -22.48 23.95 -18.90
N GLY A 75 -22.74 22.75 -19.43
CA GLY A 75 -23.71 22.54 -20.50
C GLY A 75 -25.13 22.94 -20.10
N LEU A 76 -25.57 22.56 -18.90
CA LEU A 76 -26.88 22.96 -18.37
C LEU A 76 -26.99 24.48 -18.23
N MET A 77 -25.93 25.16 -17.74
CA MET A 77 -25.88 26.61 -17.65
C MET A 77 -26.00 27.29 -19.01
N VAL A 78 -25.30 26.79 -20.04
CA VAL A 78 -25.41 27.33 -21.40
C VAL A 78 -26.82 27.18 -21.95
N VAL A 79 -27.46 26.02 -21.75
CA VAL A 79 -28.85 25.78 -22.16
C VAL A 79 -29.81 26.71 -21.43
N ALA A 80 -29.67 26.84 -20.11
CA ALA A 80 -30.53 27.70 -19.29
C ALA A 80 -30.40 29.18 -19.69
N ILE A 81 -29.16 29.67 -19.84
CA ILE A 81 -28.89 31.05 -20.27
C ILE A 81 -29.43 31.28 -21.70
N GLY A 82 -29.23 30.33 -22.61
CA GLY A 82 -29.74 30.40 -23.98
C GLY A 82 -31.27 30.50 -24.01
N ALA A 83 -31.96 29.65 -23.26
CA ALA A 83 -33.42 29.68 -23.14
C ALA A 83 -33.92 31.02 -22.60
N VAL A 84 -33.32 31.53 -21.52
CA VAL A 84 -33.68 32.84 -20.96
C VAL A 84 -33.43 33.96 -21.96
N ALA A 85 -32.29 33.96 -22.66
CA ALA A 85 -31.98 34.97 -23.68
C ALA A 85 -32.99 34.97 -24.84
N THR A 86 -33.44 33.79 -25.28
CA THR A 86 -34.49 33.69 -26.31
C THR A 86 -35.83 34.21 -25.82
N LEU A 87 -36.22 33.94 -24.58
CA LEU A 87 -37.47 34.45 -23.99
C LEU A 87 -37.46 35.96 -23.85
N VAL A 88 -36.36 36.54 -23.35
CA VAL A 88 -36.19 38.00 -23.22
C VAL A 88 -36.25 38.71 -24.57
N LYS A 89 -35.81 38.05 -25.65
CA LYS A 89 -35.87 38.64 -27.00
C LYS A 89 -37.26 38.57 -27.64
N ILE A 90 -38.14 37.70 -27.15
CA ILE A 90 -39.50 37.50 -27.70
C ILE A 90 -40.54 38.39 -27.01
N ILE A 91 -40.31 38.76 -25.73
CA ILE A 91 -41.13 39.74 -24.98
C ILE A 91 -40.68 41.16 -25.34
#